data_AF-A0A1G6CJA3-F1
#
_entry.id   AF-A0A1G6CJA3-F1
#
_cell.length_a   1.000
_cell.length_b   1.000
_cell.length_c   1.000
_cell.angle_alpha   90.00
_cell.angle_beta   90.00
_cell.angle_gamma   90.00
#
_symmetry.space_group_name_H-M   'P 1'
#
loop_
_entity.id
_entity.type
_entity.pdbx_description
1 polymer ?
#
loop_
_entity_poly.entity_id
_entity_poly.type
_entity_poly.pdbx_seq_one_letter_code
_entity_poly.pdbx_strand_id
1 'polypeptide(L)'
;MSRLKLTVLILAIFGIIFGAIGMKDAIAIMREDFVDLDNTKIGDIQTGDLAKGSIYWAYDKIAIEKTTRKYGFIPMGSSETPYYLVEAGDHFAVTSVGSKELQQKIEKCADQTLAYDKGTTKTEPTPVEVTTKVIEMPDKVRQFLKDYCKEWGMTDEDYAKLVDDSCVINCVQYDTMKMMPFIGLGAGALLLVIFFIMFFKGRKGKTVYVNDPYMPRDFNSGNNNDIQ
;
A
#
# COMPACT_ATOMS: atom_id res chain seq x y z
N MET A 1 -7.25 34.34 -6.12
CA MET A 1 -7.33 33.00 -6.76
C MET A 1 -8.79 32.54 -6.69
N SER A 2 -9.39 32.02 -7.77
CA SER A 2 -10.80 31.58 -7.70
C SER A 2 -10.94 30.32 -6.83
N ARG A 3 -12.10 30.12 -6.19
CA ARG A 3 -12.38 28.94 -5.35
C ARG A 3 -12.07 27.63 -6.08
N LEU A 4 -12.42 27.54 -7.35
CA LEU A 4 -12.12 26.40 -8.23
C LEU A 4 -10.60 26.14 -8.37
N LYS A 5 -9.79 27.18 -8.59
CA LYS A 5 -8.32 27.04 -8.72
C LYS A 5 -7.69 26.57 -7.41
N LEU A 6 -8.20 27.07 -6.28
CA LEU A 6 -7.75 26.64 -4.95
C LEU A 6 -8.11 25.16 -4.70
N THR A 7 -9.33 24.74 -5.01
CA THR A 7 -9.76 23.33 -4.87
C THR A 7 -8.92 22.39 -5.72
N VAL A 8 -8.66 22.72 -6.99
CA VAL A 8 -7.83 21.89 -7.89
C VAL A 8 -6.39 21.77 -7.35
N LEU A 9 -5.82 22.86 -6.85
CA LEU A 9 -4.48 22.85 -6.25
C LEU A 9 -4.42 21.96 -5.02
N ILE A 10 -5.41 22.07 -4.11
CA ILE A 10 -5.50 21.25 -2.91
C ILE A 10 -5.60 19.76 -3.28
N LEU A 11 -6.49 19.41 -4.20
CA LEU A 11 -6.64 18.02 -4.67
C LEU A 11 -5.36 17.48 -5.33
N ALA A 12 -4.65 18.31 -6.09
CA ALA A 12 -3.38 17.92 -6.70
C ALA A 12 -2.31 17.62 -5.64
N ILE A 13 -2.19 18.48 -4.61
CA ILE A 13 -1.26 18.29 -3.50
C ILE A 13 -1.59 17.02 -2.73
N PHE A 14 -2.87 16.79 -2.37
CA PHE A 14 -3.27 15.56 -1.70
C PHE A 14 -2.99 14.32 -2.56
N GLY A 15 -3.28 14.35 -3.87
CA GLY A 15 -2.97 13.25 -4.78
C GLY A 15 -1.49 12.89 -4.79
N ILE A 16 -0.60 13.90 -4.80
CA ILE A 16 0.86 13.69 -4.74
C ILE A 16 1.29 13.15 -3.38
N ILE A 17 0.77 13.69 -2.28
CA ILE A 17 1.10 13.21 -0.92
C ILE A 17 0.67 11.76 -0.76
N PHE A 18 -0.56 11.42 -1.12
CA PHE A 18 -1.06 10.04 -1.05
C PHE A 18 -0.32 9.10 -2.01
N GLY A 19 0.09 9.57 -3.18
CA GLY A 19 0.93 8.79 -4.10
C GLY A 19 2.36 8.59 -3.59
N ALA A 20 2.90 9.51 -2.80
CA ALA A 20 4.22 9.37 -2.19
C ALA A 20 4.22 8.36 -1.03
N ILE A 21 3.11 8.26 -0.28
CA ILE A 21 2.93 7.26 0.77
C ILE A 21 2.85 5.86 0.12
N GLY A 22 3.86 5.02 0.36
CA GLY A 22 3.97 3.68 -0.23
C GLY A 22 4.80 3.61 -1.51
N MET A 23 5.33 4.73 -2.01
CA MET A 23 6.23 4.72 -3.17
C MET A 23 7.55 3.99 -2.88
N LYS A 24 8.10 4.08 -1.65
CA LYS A 24 9.29 3.33 -1.24
C LYS A 24 9.07 1.83 -1.42
N ASP A 25 7.97 1.31 -0.90
CA ASP A 25 7.62 -0.10 -0.98
C ASP A 25 7.36 -0.52 -2.44
N ALA A 26 6.62 0.28 -3.22
CA ALA A 26 6.38 -0.01 -4.63
C ALA A 26 7.67 -0.05 -5.46
N ILE A 27 8.63 0.85 -5.20
CA ILE A 27 9.93 0.86 -5.86
C ILE A 27 10.74 -0.38 -5.46
N ALA A 28 10.79 -0.73 -4.17
CA ALA A 28 11.49 -1.92 -3.70
C ALA A 28 10.92 -3.20 -4.34
N ILE A 29 9.59 -3.32 -4.41
CA ILE A 29 8.91 -4.43 -5.09
C ILE A 29 9.25 -4.48 -6.59
N MET A 30 9.33 -3.33 -7.27
CA MET A 30 9.70 -3.28 -8.69
C MET A 30 11.17 -3.59 -8.95
N ARG A 31 12.04 -3.28 -7.98
CA ARG A 31 13.48 -3.57 -8.05
C ARG A 31 13.82 -4.99 -7.60
N GLU A 32 12.83 -5.75 -7.16
CA GLU A 32 13.00 -7.06 -6.53
C GLU A 32 13.94 -7.03 -5.32
N ASP A 33 13.98 -5.88 -4.63
CA ASP A 33 14.79 -5.66 -3.44
C ASP A 33 14.05 -6.25 -2.24
N PHE A 34 14.15 -7.57 -2.10
CA PHE A 34 13.51 -8.36 -1.06
C PHE A 34 14.55 -9.03 -0.17
N VAL A 35 14.25 -9.09 1.13
CA VAL A 35 14.92 -10.00 2.06
C VAL A 35 14.46 -11.43 1.74
N ASP A 36 15.41 -12.36 1.66
CA ASP A 36 15.14 -13.76 1.33
C ASP A 36 14.73 -14.55 2.59
N LEU A 37 13.44 -14.85 2.72
CA LEU A 37 12.90 -15.56 3.91
C LEU A 37 13.53 -16.93 4.12
N ASP A 38 14.02 -17.59 3.06
CA ASP A 38 14.53 -18.96 3.14
C ASP A 38 15.94 -18.99 3.77
N ASN A 39 16.65 -17.86 3.74
CA ASN A 39 18.04 -17.73 4.20
C ASN A 39 18.22 -16.76 5.38
N THR A 40 17.13 -16.25 5.95
CA THR A 40 17.20 -15.22 6.99
C THR A 40 17.29 -15.82 8.40
N LYS A 41 18.14 -15.23 9.26
CA LYS A 41 18.26 -15.61 10.67
C LYS A 41 17.36 -14.77 11.57
N ILE A 42 17.16 -15.24 12.79
CA ILE A 42 16.48 -14.50 13.85
C ILE A 42 17.11 -13.10 14.02
N GLY A 43 16.28 -12.06 13.94
CA GLY A 43 16.69 -10.66 14.15
C GLY A 43 17.26 -9.93 12.92
N ASP A 44 17.49 -10.63 11.80
CA ASP A 44 17.91 -10.00 10.54
C ASP A 44 16.74 -9.27 9.85
N ILE A 45 15.50 -9.64 10.19
CA ILE A 45 14.30 -9.03 9.64
C ILE A 45 13.80 -7.93 10.57
N GLN A 46 13.61 -6.71 10.03
CA GLN A 46 13.05 -5.59 10.77
C GLN A 46 11.63 -5.25 10.33
N THR A 47 10.85 -4.68 11.25
CA THR A 47 9.53 -4.14 10.94
C THR A 47 9.61 -3.14 9.78
N GLY A 48 8.83 -3.38 8.74
CA GLY A 48 8.79 -2.57 7.53
C GLY A 48 9.53 -3.18 6.35
N ASP A 49 10.36 -4.21 6.57
CA ASP A 49 11.07 -4.89 5.49
C ASP A 49 10.10 -5.65 4.58
N LEU A 50 10.50 -5.76 3.32
CA LEU A 50 9.81 -6.57 2.32
C LEU A 50 10.58 -7.87 2.18
N ALA A 51 9.89 -8.99 2.37
CA ALA A 51 10.52 -10.30 2.32
C ALA A 51 9.80 -11.22 1.33
N LYS A 52 10.56 -12.06 0.64
CA LYS A 52 10.06 -13.03 -0.34
C LYS A 52 10.72 -14.38 -0.07
N GLY A 53 9.95 -15.45 -0.20
CA GLY A 53 10.44 -16.82 -0.04
C GLY A 53 9.29 -17.80 -0.03
N SER A 54 9.54 -19.01 0.46
CA SER A 54 8.56 -20.09 0.47
C SER A 54 8.27 -20.55 1.88
N ILE A 55 6.99 -20.63 2.22
CA ILE A 55 6.56 -21.32 3.45
C ILE A 55 6.55 -22.81 3.16
N TYR A 56 7.52 -23.53 3.70
CA TYR A 56 7.63 -24.98 3.58
C TYR A 56 6.80 -25.70 4.64
N TRP A 57 6.76 -25.17 5.85
CA TRP A 57 6.09 -25.78 7.00
C TRP A 57 5.16 -24.77 7.65
N ALA A 58 3.87 -25.13 7.68
CA ALA A 58 2.85 -24.40 8.41
C ALA A 58 2.27 -25.36 9.46
N TYR A 59 2.09 -24.90 10.69
CA TYR A 59 1.66 -25.79 11.78
C TYR A 59 0.17 -25.63 12.05
N ASP A 60 -0.23 -24.45 12.50
CA ASP A 60 -1.62 -24.20 12.89
C ASP A 60 -1.96 -22.71 12.88
N LYS A 61 -3.26 -22.45 12.97
CA LYS A 61 -3.88 -21.15 13.05
C LYS A 61 -3.98 -20.74 14.52
N ILE A 62 -3.07 -19.86 14.93
CA ILE A 62 -2.97 -19.40 16.33
C ILE A 62 -3.97 -18.31 16.69
N ALA A 63 -4.42 -17.51 15.71
CA ALA A 63 -5.36 -16.42 15.94
C ALA A 63 -6.16 -16.05 14.68
N ILE A 64 -7.31 -15.41 14.87
CA ILE A 64 -8.09 -14.81 13.78
C ILE A 64 -8.47 -13.39 14.19
N GLU A 65 -8.02 -12.42 13.41
CA GLU A 65 -8.45 -11.03 13.53
C GLU A 65 -9.74 -10.83 12.75
N LYS A 66 -10.82 -10.43 13.44
CA LYS A 66 -12.11 -10.10 12.81
C LYS A 66 -12.29 -8.59 12.74
N THR A 67 -12.23 -8.04 11.54
CA THR A 67 -12.54 -6.64 11.30
C THR A 67 -13.98 -6.49 10.82
N THR A 68 -14.84 -5.84 11.62
CA THR A 68 -16.21 -5.49 11.21
C THR A 68 -16.24 -4.04 10.75
N ARG A 69 -16.54 -3.80 9.47
CA ARG A 69 -16.76 -2.43 8.96
C ARG A 69 -18.19 -2.02 9.23
N LYS A 70 -18.38 -0.88 9.88
CA LYS A 70 -19.70 -0.28 10.14
C LYS A 70 -19.80 1.07 9.44
N TYR A 71 -20.96 1.37 8.87
CA TYR A 71 -21.33 2.73 8.45
C TYR A 71 -22.43 3.21 9.38
N GLY A 72 -22.07 4.08 10.34
CA GLY A 72 -22.95 4.37 11.48
C GLY A 72 -23.19 3.13 12.33
N PHE A 73 -24.46 2.74 12.51
CA PHE A 73 -24.86 1.55 13.27
C PHE A 73 -25.01 0.28 12.41
N ILE A 74 -24.88 0.38 11.08
CA ILE A 74 -25.14 -0.74 10.17
C ILE A 74 -23.82 -1.47 9.87
N PRO A 75 -23.71 -2.78 10.16
CA PRO A 75 -22.57 -3.58 9.73
C PRO A 75 -22.60 -3.75 8.21
N MET A 76 -21.55 -3.26 7.54
CA MET A 76 -21.39 -3.29 6.08
C MET A 76 -20.56 -4.50 5.60
N GLY A 77 -19.87 -5.19 6.51
CA GLY A 77 -19.14 -6.40 6.21
C GLY A 77 -18.17 -6.79 7.32
N SER A 78 -17.75 -8.05 7.31
CA SER A 78 -16.69 -8.59 8.15
C SER A 78 -15.58 -9.18 7.30
N SER A 79 -14.34 -8.93 7.68
CA SER A 79 -13.17 -9.63 7.14
C SER A 79 -12.47 -10.38 8.26
N GLU A 80 -12.04 -11.59 7.97
CA GLU A 80 -11.25 -12.42 8.89
C GLU A 80 -9.84 -12.56 8.33
N THR A 81 -8.86 -12.24 9.16
CA THR A 81 -7.44 -12.34 8.84
C THR A 81 -6.82 -13.35 9.81
N PRO A 82 -6.62 -14.61 9.37
CA PRO A 82 -5.98 -15.63 10.18
C PRO A 82 -4.47 -15.37 10.30
N TYR A 83 -3.94 -15.75 11.45
CA TYR A 83 -2.53 -15.77 11.80
C TYR A 83 -2.11 -17.23 11.96
N TYR A 84 -1.10 -17.66 11.19
CA TYR A 84 -0.59 -19.03 11.22
C TYR A 84 0.84 -19.06 11.74
N LEU A 85 1.18 -20.09 12.51
CA LEU A 85 2.56 -20.40 12.88
C LEU A 85 3.24 -21.11 11.71
N VAL A 86 4.39 -20.61 11.28
CA VAL A 86 5.17 -21.13 10.15
C VAL A 86 6.64 -21.20 10.50
N GLU A 87 7.37 -22.10 9.84
CA GLU A 87 8.83 -22.13 9.89
C GLU A 87 9.41 -21.10 8.91
N ALA A 88 10.40 -20.36 9.37
CA ALA A 88 11.16 -19.38 8.59
C ALA A 88 12.64 -19.61 8.86
N GLY A 89 13.33 -20.35 7.98
CA GLY A 89 14.73 -20.70 8.18
C GLY A 89 14.95 -21.55 9.42
N ASP A 90 15.67 -21.01 10.41
CA ASP A 90 16.02 -21.69 11.68
C ASP A 90 15.09 -21.37 12.86
N HIS A 91 13.98 -20.67 12.60
CA HIS A 91 13.08 -20.17 13.63
C HIS A 91 11.60 -20.22 13.21
N PHE A 92 10.72 -19.89 14.14
CA PHE A 92 9.30 -19.76 13.84
C PHE A 92 8.90 -18.31 13.64
N ALA A 93 8.03 -18.09 12.67
CA ALA A 93 7.39 -16.81 12.42
C ALA A 93 5.86 -16.96 12.41
N VAL A 94 5.18 -15.82 12.52
CA VAL A 94 3.73 -15.79 12.37
C VAL A 94 3.39 -15.13 11.04
N THR A 95 2.62 -15.82 10.19
CA THR A 95 2.14 -15.22 8.95
C THR A 95 0.70 -14.75 9.07
N SER A 96 0.43 -13.53 8.62
CA SER A 96 -0.91 -12.96 8.50
C SER A 96 -1.33 -12.97 7.03
N VAL A 97 -2.53 -13.46 6.73
CA VAL A 97 -2.93 -13.71 5.33
C VAL A 97 -4.25 -13.04 5.00
N GLY A 98 -4.21 -11.98 4.19
CA GLY A 98 -5.42 -11.25 3.80
C GLY A 98 -6.20 -11.88 2.62
N SER A 99 -5.54 -12.65 1.76
CA SER A 99 -6.16 -13.23 0.56
C SER A 99 -6.74 -14.62 0.84
N LYS A 100 -8.00 -14.85 0.48
CA LYS A 100 -8.67 -16.15 0.64
C LYS A 100 -7.97 -17.29 -0.09
N GLU A 101 -7.41 -17.03 -1.27
CA GLU A 101 -6.69 -18.04 -2.04
C GLU A 101 -5.40 -18.47 -1.33
N LEU A 102 -4.68 -17.49 -0.78
CA LEU A 102 -3.44 -17.76 -0.05
C LEU A 102 -3.73 -18.42 1.31
N GLN A 103 -4.85 -18.06 1.96
CA GLN A 103 -5.33 -18.75 3.17
C GLN A 103 -5.56 -20.24 2.91
N GLN A 104 -6.22 -20.59 1.80
CA GLN A 104 -6.45 -22.00 1.41
C GLN A 104 -5.14 -22.74 1.13
N LYS A 105 -4.16 -22.09 0.50
CA LYS A 105 -2.84 -22.68 0.24
C LYS A 105 -2.09 -22.97 1.54
N ILE A 106 -2.09 -22.02 2.49
CA ILE A 106 -1.43 -22.17 3.79
C ILE A 106 -2.15 -23.19 4.67
N GLU A 107 -3.48 -23.21 4.68
CA GLU A 107 -4.27 -24.22 5.42
C GLU A 107 -4.00 -25.63 4.87
N LYS A 108 -3.93 -25.78 3.55
CA LYS A 108 -3.53 -27.06 2.93
C LYS A 108 -2.09 -27.45 3.27
N CYS A 109 -1.16 -26.48 3.31
CA CYS A 109 0.22 -26.71 3.75
C CYS A 109 0.25 -27.19 5.20
N ALA A 110 -0.59 -26.64 6.08
CA ALA A 110 -0.71 -27.07 7.47
C ALA A 110 -1.25 -28.50 7.61
N ASP A 111 -2.29 -28.86 6.85
CA ASP A 111 -2.81 -30.22 6.81
C ASP A 111 -1.74 -31.22 6.33
N GLN A 112 -0.94 -30.84 5.32
CA GLN A 112 0.15 -31.67 4.80
C GLN A 112 1.30 -31.82 5.81
N THR A 113 1.65 -30.73 6.50
CA THR A 113 2.67 -30.71 7.57
C THR A 113 2.27 -31.66 8.68
N LEU A 114 1.04 -31.54 9.18
CA LEU A 114 0.50 -32.42 10.22
C LEU A 114 0.48 -33.90 9.77
N ALA A 115 0.11 -34.17 8.52
CA ALA A 115 0.10 -35.52 7.97
C ALA A 115 1.52 -36.12 7.87
N TYR A 116 2.51 -35.30 7.51
CA TYR A 116 3.92 -35.70 7.45
C TYR A 116 4.49 -35.96 8.84
N ASP A 117 4.28 -35.04 9.79
CA ASP A 117 4.77 -35.16 11.18
C ASP A 117 4.18 -36.37 11.91
N LYS A 118 2.90 -36.69 11.64
CA LYS A 118 2.25 -37.90 12.17
C LYS A 118 2.64 -39.19 11.44
N GLY A 119 3.49 -39.11 10.40
CA GLY A 119 3.88 -40.25 9.57
C GLY A 119 2.73 -40.84 8.74
N THR A 120 1.64 -40.09 8.54
CA THR A 120 0.50 -40.52 7.71
C THR A 120 0.83 -40.48 6.22
N THR A 121 1.77 -39.60 5.84
CA THR A 121 2.36 -39.52 4.51
C THR A 121 3.89 -39.40 4.60
N LYS A 122 4.59 -39.75 3.52
CA LYS A 122 6.04 -39.49 3.35
C LYS A 122 6.32 -38.32 2.43
N THR A 123 5.28 -37.71 1.87
CA THR A 123 5.41 -36.57 0.97
C THR A 123 5.48 -35.30 1.80
N GLU A 124 6.54 -34.52 1.61
CA GLU A 124 6.69 -33.20 2.22
C GLU A 124 5.56 -32.25 1.78
N PRO A 125 5.23 -31.23 2.59
CA PRO A 125 4.23 -30.23 2.23
C PRO A 125 4.59 -29.51 0.95
N THR A 126 3.57 -29.08 0.21
CA THR A 126 3.79 -28.26 -0.98
C THR A 126 4.17 -26.84 -0.54
N PRO A 127 5.34 -26.30 -0.95
CA PRO A 127 5.76 -24.97 -0.54
C PRO A 127 4.78 -23.91 -1.04
N VAL A 128 4.53 -22.91 -0.21
CA VAL A 128 3.69 -21.76 -0.56
C VAL A 128 4.58 -20.54 -0.76
N GLU A 129 4.75 -20.13 -2.01
CA GLU A 129 5.47 -18.90 -2.32
C GLU A 129 4.72 -17.68 -1.78
N VAL A 130 5.42 -16.86 -1.01
CA VAL A 130 4.87 -15.65 -0.39
C VAL A 130 5.75 -14.45 -0.67
N THR A 131 5.10 -13.32 -0.86
CA THR A 131 5.74 -12.00 -0.79
C THR A 131 5.04 -11.24 0.31
N THR A 132 5.83 -10.63 1.18
CA THR A 132 5.35 -10.27 2.52
C THR A 132 5.90 -8.92 2.94
N LYS A 133 5.20 -8.26 3.86
CA LYS A 133 5.71 -7.10 4.59
C LYS A 133 5.83 -7.49 6.04
N VAL A 134 6.96 -7.21 6.63
CA VAL A 134 7.19 -7.50 8.03
C VAL A 134 6.50 -6.42 8.84
N ILE A 135 5.63 -6.82 9.75
CA ILE A 135 4.93 -5.93 10.66
C ILE A 135 5.22 -6.35 12.10
N GLU A 136 5.12 -5.39 13.00
CA GLU A 136 5.21 -5.66 14.43
C GLU A 136 4.06 -6.60 14.84
N MET A 137 4.38 -7.61 15.65
CA MET A 137 3.40 -8.55 16.15
C MET A 137 2.47 -7.87 17.15
N PRO A 138 1.14 -7.86 16.93
CA PRO A 138 0.22 -7.31 17.92
C PRO A 138 0.30 -8.06 19.25
N ASP A 139 0.26 -7.35 20.38
CA ASP A 139 0.43 -7.93 21.73
C ASP A 139 -0.45 -9.14 22.00
N LYS A 140 -1.71 -9.11 21.54
CA LYS A 140 -2.65 -10.23 21.70
C LYS A 140 -2.24 -11.45 20.89
N VAL A 141 -1.71 -11.25 19.68
CA VAL A 141 -1.21 -12.35 18.84
C VAL A 141 0.03 -12.96 19.49
N ARG A 142 0.93 -12.12 20.03
CA ARG A 142 2.10 -12.57 20.81
C ARG A 142 1.68 -13.42 22.02
N GLN A 143 0.64 -12.99 22.73
CA GLN A 143 0.09 -13.76 23.84
C GLN A 143 -0.47 -15.12 23.38
N PHE A 144 -1.28 -15.15 22.33
CA PHE A 144 -1.82 -16.41 21.80
C PHE A 144 -0.74 -17.34 21.28
N LEU A 145 0.32 -16.80 20.66
CA LEU A 145 1.49 -17.57 20.25
C LEU A 145 2.19 -18.19 21.46
N LYS A 146 2.41 -17.41 22.52
CA LYS A 146 3.03 -17.92 23.75
C LYS A 146 2.21 -19.03 24.39
N ASP A 147 0.89 -18.84 24.49
CA ASP A 147 -0.02 -19.85 25.04
C ASP A 147 0.00 -21.12 24.17
N TYR A 148 -0.04 -20.98 22.84
CA TYR A 148 0.05 -22.09 21.89
C TYR A 148 1.37 -22.87 22.02
N CYS A 149 2.53 -22.19 22.02
CA CYS A 149 3.83 -22.84 22.17
C CYS A 149 3.95 -23.59 23.51
N LYS A 150 3.37 -23.03 24.59
CA LYS A 150 3.34 -23.68 25.89
C LYS A 150 2.47 -24.94 25.89
N GLU A 151 1.30 -24.89 25.27
CA GLU A 151 0.43 -26.06 25.10
C GLU A 151 1.07 -27.14 24.22
N TRP A 152 1.86 -26.72 23.22
CA TRP A 152 2.65 -27.61 22.37
C TRP A 152 3.84 -28.26 23.12
N GLY A 153 4.14 -27.79 24.34
CA GLY A 153 5.18 -28.35 25.20
C GLY A 153 6.56 -27.69 25.04
N MET A 154 6.63 -26.53 24.37
CA MET A 154 7.86 -25.76 24.24
C MET A 154 8.27 -25.17 25.59
N THR A 155 9.56 -25.25 25.91
CA THR A 155 10.10 -24.63 27.14
C THR A 155 10.22 -23.12 26.97
N ASP A 156 10.22 -22.37 28.07
CA ASP A 156 10.43 -20.91 28.01
C ASP A 156 11.80 -20.55 27.40
N GLU A 157 12.82 -21.41 27.56
CA GLU A 157 14.14 -21.23 26.94
C GLU A 157 14.10 -21.42 25.42
N ASP A 158 13.38 -22.43 24.93
CA ASP A 158 13.23 -22.68 23.49
C ASP A 158 12.38 -21.61 22.84
N TYR A 159 11.33 -21.14 23.53
CA TYR A 159 10.50 -20.03 23.08
C TYR A 159 11.32 -18.75 22.92
N ALA A 160 12.15 -18.41 23.92
CA ALA A 160 13.03 -17.24 23.85
C ALA A 160 14.04 -17.32 22.70
N LYS A 161 14.51 -18.53 22.37
CA LYS A 161 15.50 -18.74 21.31
C LYS A 161 14.91 -18.79 19.90
N LEU A 162 13.69 -19.30 19.74
CA LEU A 162 13.12 -19.65 18.42
C LEU A 162 11.91 -18.81 18.03
N VAL A 163 11.31 -18.06 18.96
CA VAL A 163 9.98 -17.45 18.77
C VAL A 163 9.86 -16.02 19.31
N ASP A 164 10.49 -15.66 20.43
CA ASP A 164 10.18 -14.39 21.13
C ASP A 164 10.55 -13.12 20.33
N ASP A 165 11.61 -13.20 19.54
CA ASP A 165 12.04 -12.15 18.59
C ASP A 165 11.35 -12.24 17.22
N SER A 166 10.37 -13.14 17.05
CA SER A 166 9.67 -13.28 15.78
C SER A 166 8.78 -12.07 15.47
N CYS A 167 8.83 -11.63 14.22
CA CYS A 167 7.92 -10.64 13.67
C CYS A 167 6.74 -11.30 12.95
N VAL A 168 5.69 -10.51 12.65
CA VAL A 168 4.61 -11.01 11.79
C VAL A 168 4.97 -10.76 10.33
N ILE A 169 4.97 -11.83 9.55
CA ILE A 169 5.15 -11.81 8.11
C ILE A 169 3.77 -11.63 7.47
N ASN A 170 3.39 -10.38 7.19
CA ASN A 170 2.10 -10.07 6.58
C ASN A 170 2.15 -10.38 5.08
N CYS A 171 1.44 -11.41 4.64
CA CYS A 171 1.31 -11.78 3.25
C CYS A 171 0.38 -10.81 2.53
N VAL A 172 0.95 -10.03 1.61
CA VAL A 172 0.23 -9.00 0.87
C VAL A 172 0.18 -9.34 -0.61
N GLN A 173 -0.99 -9.19 -1.23
CA GLN A 173 -1.09 -9.25 -2.69
C GLN A 173 -0.57 -7.93 -3.29
N TYR A 174 0.68 -7.95 -3.72
CA TYR A 174 1.39 -6.75 -4.13
C TYR A 174 1.04 -6.24 -5.53
N ASP A 175 0.44 -7.03 -6.42
CA ASP A 175 0.21 -6.59 -7.80
C ASP A 175 -0.64 -5.31 -7.89
N THR A 176 -1.63 -5.18 -7.01
CA THR A 176 -2.43 -3.95 -6.91
C THR A 176 -1.69 -2.82 -6.17
N MET A 177 -0.86 -3.16 -5.18
CA MET A 177 -0.10 -2.17 -4.41
C MET A 177 1.07 -1.55 -5.18
N LYS A 178 1.66 -2.28 -6.14
CA LYS A 178 2.71 -1.76 -7.03
C LYS A 178 2.22 -0.53 -7.81
N MET A 179 0.98 -0.56 -8.29
CA MET A 179 0.46 0.46 -9.21
C MET A 179 -0.20 1.64 -8.51
N MET A 180 -0.68 1.47 -7.28
CA MET A 180 -1.45 2.49 -6.56
C MET A 180 -0.68 3.81 -6.32
N PRO A 181 0.60 3.80 -5.92
CA PRO A 181 1.41 5.02 -5.80
C PRO A 181 1.57 5.77 -7.13
N PHE A 182 1.77 5.05 -8.24
CA PHE A 182 1.92 5.65 -9.58
C PHE A 182 0.61 6.25 -10.09
N ILE A 183 -0.53 5.61 -9.82
CA ILE A 183 -1.84 6.16 -10.16
C ILE A 183 -2.08 7.46 -9.39
N GLY A 184 -1.77 7.48 -8.08
CA GLY A 184 -1.89 8.68 -7.24
C GLY A 184 -1.00 9.84 -7.73
N LEU A 185 0.27 9.56 -7.99
CA LEU A 185 1.21 10.55 -8.54
C LEU A 185 0.82 11.02 -9.94
N GLY A 186 0.41 10.11 -10.81
CA GLY A 186 -0.03 10.43 -12.18
C GLY A 186 -1.26 11.34 -12.19
N ALA A 187 -2.27 11.02 -11.37
CA ALA A 187 -3.47 11.85 -11.22
C ALA A 187 -3.13 13.22 -10.61
N GLY A 188 -2.28 13.27 -9.57
CA GLY A 188 -1.83 14.51 -8.96
C GLY A 188 -1.05 15.42 -9.92
N ALA A 189 -0.12 14.84 -10.70
CA ALA A 189 0.64 15.56 -11.71
C ALA A 189 -0.26 16.12 -12.82
N LEU A 190 -1.25 15.33 -13.29
CA LEU A 190 -2.23 15.79 -14.27
C LEU A 190 -3.04 16.99 -13.76
N LEU A 191 -3.47 16.95 -12.49
CA LEU A 191 -4.20 18.06 -11.87
C LEU A 191 -3.32 19.32 -11.72
N LEU A 192 -2.01 19.16 -11.46
CA LEU A 192 -1.07 20.30 -11.50
C LEU A 192 -0.96 20.90 -12.90
N VAL A 193 -0.86 20.08 -13.95
CA VAL A 193 -0.82 20.56 -15.34
C VAL A 193 -2.10 21.35 -15.68
N ILE A 194 -3.28 20.84 -15.30
CA ILE A 194 -4.56 21.53 -15.48
C ILE A 194 -4.57 22.86 -14.71
N PHE A 195 -4.09 22.86 -13.47
CA PHE A 195 -3.95 24.08 -12.67
C PHE A 195 -3.08 25.14 -13.37
N PHE A 196 -1.92 24.75 -13.89
CA PHE A 196 -1.04 25.65 -14.64
C PHE A 196 -1.72 26.18 -15.91
N ILE A 197 -2.40 25.34 -16.69
CA ILE A 197 -3.15 25.79 -17.88
C ILE A 197 -4.22 26.83 -17.49
N MET A 198 -4.99 26.60 -16.42
CA MET A 198 -5.99 27.55 -15.92
C MET A 198 -5.38 28.83 -15.35
N PHE A 199 -4.18 28.75 -14.78
CA PHE A 199 -3.45 29.89 -14.25
C PHE A 199 -2.93 30.78 -15.39
N PHE A 200 -2.33 30.20 -16.42
CA PHE A 200 -1.77 30.93 -17.56
C PHE A 200 -2.83 31.41 -18.57
N LYS A 201 -3.90 30.65 -18.84
CA LYS A 201 -5.00 31.11 -19.72
C LYS A 201 -5.77 32.31 -19.14
N GLY A 202 -5.75 32.51 -17.83
CA GLY A 202 -6.38 33.66 -17.17
C GLY A 202 -5.61 34.98 -17.28
N ARG A 203 -4.41 34.98 -17.88
CA ARG A 203 -3.57 36.16 -18.10
C ARG A 203 -3.70 36.75 -19.51
N LYS A 204 -4.77 36.45 -20.26
CA LYS A 204 -5.09 37.27 -21.44
C LYS A 204 -5.48 38.65 -20.94
N GLY A 205 -4.61 39.64 -21.17
CA GLY A 205 -4.83 41.02 -20.75
C GLY A 205 -6.20 41.50 -21.19
N LYS A 206 -6.94 42.15 -20.28
CA LYS A 206 -8.12 42.91 -20.67
C LYS A 206 -7.62 44.04 -21.57
N THR A 207 -7.86 43.93 -22.87
CA THR A 207 -7.75 45.09 -23.76
C THR A 207 -8.85 46.06 -23.32
N VAL A 208 -8.47 47.12 -22.62
CA VAL A 208 -9.37 48.20 -22.26
C VAL A 208 -9.25 49.24 -23.36
N TYR A 209 -10.32 49.43 -24.13
CA TYR A 209 -10.43 50.59 -25.02
C TYR A 209 -10.69 51.81 -24.14
N VAL A 210 -9.73 52.73 -24.11
CA VAL A 210 -9.86 54.03 -23.45
C VAL A 210 -10.30 55.03 -24.51
N ASN A 211 -11.26 55.89 -24.19
CA ASN A 211 -11.69 56.96 -25.08
C ASN A 211 -10.53 57.96 -25.22
N ASP A 212 -10.02 58.17 -26.43
CA ASP A 212 -8.96 59.15 -26.71
C ASP A 212 -9.59 60.55 -26.86
N PRO A 213 -9.35 61.49 -25.94
CA PRO A 213 -9.91 62.84 -26.02
C PRO A 213 -9.30 63.70 -27.16
N TYR A 214 -8.30 63.19 -27.90
CA TYR A 214 -7.61 63.92 -28.97
C TYR A 214 -7.82 63.29 -30.36
N MET A 215 -9.05 62.93 -30.72
CA MET A 215 -9.36 62.82 -32.15
C MET A 215 -9.46 64.23 -32.77
N PRO A 216 -8.59 64.62 -33.71
CA PRO A 216 -8.77 65.88 -34.42
C PRO A 216 -10.07 65.80 -35.24
N ARG A 217 -11.02 66.67 -34.91
CA ARG A 217 -12.22 66.93 -35.73
C ARG A 217 -11.82 67.71 -36.98
N ASP A 218 -12.21 67.14 -38.11
CA ASP A 218 -12.62 67.74 -39.38
C ASP A 218 -11.70 68.74 -40.10
N PHE A 219 -11.23 68.33 -41.28
CA PHE A 219 -10.83 69.22 -42.36
C PHE A 219 -11.66 68.87 -43.61
N ASN A 220 -12.94 69.24 -43.62
CA ASN A 220 -13.56 69.65 -44.86
C ASN A 220 -14.58 70.77 -44.64
N SER A 221 -14.07 71.91 -44.17
CA SER A 221 -14.73 73.22 -44.28
C SER A 221 -13.97 74.06 -45.30
N GLY A 222 -14.54 74.31 -46.48
CA GLY A 222 -13.91 75.23 -47.43
C GLY A 222 -14.42 75.16 -48.85
N ASN A 223 -15.69 75.53 -49.02
CA ASN A 223 -16.26 76.06 -50.26
C ASN A 223 -15.34 77.11 -50.92
N ASN A 224 -15.09 77.02 -52.24
CA ASN A 224 -15.34 78.11 -53.20
C ASN A 224 -14.79 77.80 -54.62
N ASN A 225 -15.74 77.67 -55.54
CA ASN A 225 -15.92 78.44 -56.78
C ASN A 225 -14.81 78.56 -57.85
N ASP A 226 -15.24 78.14 -59.05
CA ASP A 226 -15.12 78.80 -60.37
C ASP A 226 -13.78 78.87 -61.15
N ILE A 227 -13.98 78.74 -62.48
CA ILE A 227 -13.20 79.20 -63.64
C ILE A 227 -12.21 78.17 -64.26
N GLN A 228 -12.66 77.42 -65.28
CA GLN A 228 -12.50 77.75 -66.72
C GLN A 228 -13.46 76.90 -67.58
#